data_AF-A0A356P518-F1
#
_entry.id   AF-A0A356P518-F1
#
_cell.length_a   1.000
_cell.length_b   1.000
_cell.length_c   1.000
_cell.angle_alpha   90.00
_cell.angle_beta   90.00
_cell.angle_gamma   90.00
#
_symmetry.space_group_name_H-M   'P 1'
#
loop_
_entity.id
_entity.type
_entity.pdbx_description
1 polymer ?
#
loop_
_entity_poly.entity_id
_entity_poly.type
_entity_poly.pdbx_seq_one_letter_code
_entity_poly.pdbx_strand_id
1 'polypeptide(L)'
;MDKLARQRELVKSVATEPWVHTYSSLAKTLGVTQITVQRDFEEMKDNGFQFKRDDRGTLYLQVSGWNGVMPVKASTLRQMEILRILTSTPQGLTLTELYKRFNRRDAEEVSSKTLERAMKDLEKKNLIKRRGEAYLVCSEHILPPLQLAKQEKTLLFEALEVARALAPIPEEMKSLEAKLKLWIGKNDTDRETMFVHGRTPIQDVHHSQCCIHLEEAARSKNRVNLLYRK
;
A
#
# COMPACT_ATOMS: atom_id res chain seq x y z
N MET A 1 6.73 -22.86 -9.73
CA MET A 1 5.84 -22.10 -8.83
C MET A 1 6.40 -20.70 -8.65
N ASP A 2 5.60 -19.67 -8.87
CA ASP A 2 6.00 -18.28 -8.64
C ASP A 2 6.14 -17.99 -7.14
N LYS A 3 6.89 -16.93 -6.80
CA LYS A 3 7.20 -16.59 -5.40
C LYS A 3 5.94 -16.34 -4.58
N LEU A 4 4.94 -15.67 -5.14
CA LEU A 4 3.72 -15.30 -4.41
C LEU A 4 2.85 -16.53 -4.13
N ALA A 5 2.65 -17.42 -5.11
CA ALA A 5 1.96 -18.68 -4.85
C ALA A 5 2.70 -19.53 -3.81
N ARG A 6 4.05 -19.55 -3.84
CA ARG A 6 4.85 -20.29 -2.87
C ARG A 6 4.70 -19.73 -1.45
N GLN A 7 4.78 -18.41 -1.28
CA GLN A 7 4.56 -17.76 0.02
C GLN A 7 3.14 -18.00 0.56
N ARG A 8 2.13 -17.96 -0.31
CA ARG A 8 0.74 -18.30 0.06
C ARG A 8 0.60 -19.73 0.54
N GLU A 9 1.23 -20.68 -0.17
CA GLU A 9 1.18 -22.09 0.23
C GLU A 9 1.93 -22.34 1.55
N LEU A 10 3.09 -21.69 1.76
CA LEU A 10 3.81 -21.76 3.04
C LEU A 10 2.94 -21.29 4.22
N VAL A 11 2.27 -20.14 4.07
CA VAL A 11 1.36 -19.62 5.10
C VAL A 11 0.19 -20.58 5.31
N LYS A 12 -0.42 -21.08 4.22
CA LYS A 12 -1.54 -22.01 4.29
C LYS A 12 -1.16 -23.30 5.02
N SER A 13 -0.04 -23.93 4.68
CA SER A 13 0.43 -25.15 5.34
C SER A 13 0.65 -24.92 6.84
N VAL A 14 1.40 -23.89 7.23
CA VAL A 14 1.70 -23.61 8.64
C VAL A 14 0.47 -23.16 9.44
N ALA A 15 -0.48 -22.46 8.81
CA ALA A 15 -1.72 -22.03 9.46
C ALA A 15 -2.72 -23.18 9.63
N THR A 16 -2.74 -24.13 8.69
CA THR A 16 -3.63 -25.30 8.75
C THR A 16 -3.09 -26.34 9.73
N GLU A 17 -1.76 -26.54 9.77
CA GLU A 17 -1.09 -27.55 10.59
C GLU A 17 0.01 -26.92 11.46
N PRO A 18 -0.37 -26.28 12.59
CA PRO A 18 0.59 -25.63 13.48
C PRO A 18 1.51 -26.67 14.16
N TRP A 19 2.80 -26.36 14.26
CA TRP A 19 3.85 -27.20 14.88
C TRP A 19 4.09 -28.55 14.19
N VAL A 20 3.60 -28.73 12.95
CA VAL A 20 3.84 -29.94 12.16
C VAL A 20 5.03 -29.76 11.23
N HIS A 21 5.13 -28.59 10.61
CA HIS A 21 6.07 -28.36 9.53
C HIS A 21 7.37 -27.70 9.99
N THR A 22 8.49 -28.16 9.44
CA THR A 22 9.81 -27.52 9.54
C THR A 22 10.17 -26.88 8.19
N TYR A 23 11.22 -26.04 8.16
CA TYR A 23 11.72 -25.52 6.88
C TYR A 23 12.13 -26.63 5.89
N SER A 24 12.65 -27.76 6.38
CA SER A 24 13.05 -28.87 5.52
C SER A 24 11.85 -29.65 4.98
N SER A 25 10.80 -29.83 5.78
CA SER A 25 9.57 -30.49 5.31
C SER A 25 8.84 -29.64 4.27
N LEU A 26 8.72 -28.32 4.50
CA LEU A 26 8.11 -27.39 3.55
C LEU A 26 8.90 -27.30 2.24
N ALA A 27 10.23 -27.31 2.32
CA ALA A 27 11.10 -27.34 1.14
C ALA A 27 10.85 -28.60 0.28
N LYS A 28 10.71 -29.77 0.92
CA LYS A 28 10.37 -31.02 0.23
C LYS A 28 8.98 -30.97 -0.40
N THR A 29 7.96 -30.52 0.33
CA THR A 29 6.58 -30.42 -0.17
C THR A 29 6.46 -29.49 -1.38
N LEU A 30 7.21 -28.39 -1.38
CA LEU A 30 7.16 -27.38 -2.44
C LEU A 30 8.17 -27.60 -3.56
N GLY A 31 9.02 -28.63 -3.47
CA GLY A 31 10.05 -28.94 -4.47
C GLY A 31 11.12 -27.85 -4.61
N VAL A 32 11.47 -27.16 -3.51
CA VAL A 32 12.47 -26.07 -3.50
C VAL A 32 13.56 -26.31 -2.45
N THR A 33 14.62 -25.50 -2.48
CA THR A 33 15.69 -25.58 -1.47
C THR A 33 15.25 -24.98 -0.14
N GLN A 34 15.79 -25.49 0.97
CA GLN A 34 15.54 -24.94 2.31
C GLN A 34 15.91 -23.46 2.42
N ILE A 35 16.99 -23.04 1.74
CA ILE A 35 17.42 -21.64 1.68
C ILE A 35 16.34 -20.75 1.04
N THR A 36 15.67 -21.25 0.00
CA THR A 36 14.58 -20.50 -0.66
C THR A 36 13.40 -20.30 0.28
N VAL A 37 13.02 -21.35 1.02
CA VAL A 37 11.97 -21.28 2.04
C VAL A 37 12.34 -20.27 3.13
N GLN A 38 13.55 -20.37 3.69
CA GLN A 38 14.02 -19.42 4.71
C GLN A 38 13.99 -17.97 4.23
N ARG A 39 14.46 -17.70 3.00
CA ARG A 39 14.40 -16.36 2.42
C ARG A 39 12.95 -15.87 2.31
N ASP A 40 12.04 -16.72 1.84
CA ASP A 40 10.64 -16.35 1.72
C ASP A 40 10.01 -16.03 3.09
N PHE A 41 10.37 -16.77 4.15
CA PHE A 41 9.94 -16.48 5.52
C PHE A 41 10.45 -15.12 6.03
N GLU A 42 11.72 -14.78 5.76
CA GLU A 42 12.25 -13.48 6.19
C GLU A 42 11.61 -12.32 5.43
N GLU A 43 11.40 -12.46 4.12
CA GLU A 43 10.67 -11.47 3.34
C GLU A 43 9.21 -11.34 3.79
N MET A 44 8.60 -12.39 4.34
CA MET A 44 7.25 -12.32 4.92
C MET A 44 7.25 -11.59 6.26
N LYS A 45 8.35 -11.56 7.02
CA LYS A 45 8.44 -10.73 8.25
C LYS A 45 8.33 -9.25 7.93
N ASP A 46 8.90 -8.80 6.80
CA ASP A 46 8.74 -7.43 6.31
C ASP A 46 7.27 -7.09 6.00
N ASN A 47 6.46 -8.11 5.70
CA ASN A 47 5.02 -7.98 5.47
C ASN A 47 4.21 -8.13 6.78
N GLY A 48 4.87 -8.17 7.95
CA GLY A 48 4.25 -8.27 9.26
C GLY A 48 3.88 -9.69 9.72
N PHE A 49 4.29 -10.74 8.98
CA PHE A 49 4.09 -12.11 9.45
C PHE A 49 5.05 -12.43 10.60
N GLN A 50 4.55 -13.06 11.65
CA GLN A 50 5.39 -13.58 12.73
C GLN A 50 5.23 -15.09 12.83
N PHE A 51 6.35 -15.79 12.70
CA PHE A 51 6.41 -17.24 12.85
C PHE A 51 7.25 -17.58 14.09
N LYS A 52 6.72 -18.44 14.96
CA LYS A 52 7.46 -19.04 16.06
C LYS A 52 8.03 -20.38 15.64
N ARG A 53 9.14 -20.74 16.27
CA ARG A 53 9.79 -22.04 16.12
C ARG A 53 9.97 -22.67 17.49
N ASP A 54 9.69 -23.96 17.61
CA ASP A 54 9.97 -24.74 18.80
C ASP A 54 11.39 -25.35 18.76
N ASP A 55 11.73 -26.11 19.80
CA ASP A 55 13.02 -26.79 19.93
C ASP A 55 13.24 -27.89 18.87
N ARG A 56 12.15 -28.39 18.27
CA ARG A 56 12.16 -29.39 17.19
C ARG A 56 12.26 -28.75 15.80
N GLY A 57 12.28 -27.42 15.73
CA GLY A 57 12.35 -26.68 14.47
C GLY A 57 11.01 -26.58 13.74
N THR A 58 9.90 -26.95 14.37
CA THR A 58 8.55 -26.88 13.81
C THR A 58 7.99 -25.46 13.93
N LEU A 59 7.14 -25.08 12.99
CA LEU A 59 6.73 -23.70 12.77
C LEU A 59 5.28 -23.47 13.19
N TYR A 60 5.03 -22.28 13.73
CA TYR A 60 3.70 -21.79 14.07
C TYR A 60 3.53 -20.36 13.59
N LEU A 61 2.42 -20.09 12.90
CA LEU A 61 2.05 -18.73 12.53
C LEU A 61 1.43 -18.02 13.75
N GLN A 62 2.20 -17.14 14.39
CA GLN A 62 1.76 -16.38 15.56
C GLN A 62 0.94 -15.14 15.17
N VAL A 63 1.37 -14.44 14.12
CA VAL A 63 0.68 -13.24 13.60
C VAL A 63 0.59 -13.36 12.10
N SER A 64 -0.63 -13.31 11.57
CA SER A 64 -0.87 -13.15 10.14
C SER A 64 -0.45 -11.73 9.72
N GLY A 65 0.46 -11.62 8.75
CA GLY A 65 0.88 -10.33 8.23
C GLY A 65 -0.21 -9.64 7.41
N TRP A 66 0.12 -8.46 6.90
CA TRP A 66 -0.79 -7.62 6.11
C TRP A 66 -0.98 -8.22 4.71
N ASN A 67 -2.02 -9.05 4.56
CA ASN A 67 -2.45 -9.55 3.26
C ASN A 67 -3.29 -8.49 2.55
N GLY A 68 -2.64 -7.56 1.85
CA GLY A 68 -3.38 -6.60 1.01
C GLY A 68 -2.55 -5.83 0.01
N VAL A 69 -1.32 -5.45 0.38
CA VAL A 69 -0.40 -4.73 -0.51
C VAL A 69 0.98 -5.24 -0.16
N MET A 70 1.75 -5.77 -1.13
CA MET A 70 3.18 -6.01 -0.89
C MET A 70 3.76 -4.73 -0.30
N PRO A 71 4.52 -4.76 0.81
CA PRO A 71 5.19 -3.57 1.27
C PRO A 71 5.96 -3.02 0.09
N VAL A 72 5.70 -1.75 -0.17
CA VAL A 72 6.30 -1.04 -1.28
C VAL A 72 7.80 -1.27 -1.16
N LYS A 73 8.41 -1.94 -2.16
CA LYS A 73 9.83 -2.32 -2.10
C LYS A 73 10.64 -1.11 -1.65
N ALA A 74 11.65 -1.30 -0.81
CA ALA A 74 12.49 -0.18 -0.36
C ALA A 74 13.04 0.66 -1.54
N SER A 75 13.27 0.04 -2.70
CA SER A 75 13.61 0.75 -3.95
C SER A 75 12.49 1.64 -4.48
N THR A 76 11.23 1.20 -4.40
CA THR A 76 10.05 1.97 -4.80
C THR A 76 9.79 3.11 -3.81
N LEU A 77 9.89 2.88 -2.51
CA LEU A 77 9.80 3.94 -1.50
C LEU A 77 10.88 5.00 -1.72
N ARG A 78 12.11 4.57 -2.01
CA ARG A 78 13.21 5.46 -2.38
C ARG A 78 12.89 6.28 -3.64
N GLN A 79 12.36 5.65 -4.69
CA GLN A 79 11.94 6.34 -5.91
C GLN A 79 10.85 7.38 -5.63
N MET A 80 9.87 7.06 -4.78
CA MET A 80 8.81 8.00 -4.36
C MET A 80 9.38 9.19 -3.59
N GLU A 81 10.33 8.95 -2.69
CA GLU A 81 10.99 10.01 -1.92
C GLU A 81 11.83 10.93 -2.81
N ILE A 82 12.59 10.37 -3.75
CA ILE A 82 13.32 11.12 -4.77
C ILE A 82 12.38 12.02 -5.56
N LEU A 83 11.26 11.46 -6.06
CA LEU A 83 10.27 12.22 -6.81
C LEU A 83 9.69 13.36 -5.97
N ARG A 84 9.34 13.11 -4.70
CA ARG A 84 8.86 14.15 -3.79
C ARG A 84 9.86 15.30 -3.63
N ILE A 85 11.14 14.98 -3.43
CA ILE A 85 12.20 15.98 -3.30
C ILE A 85 12.30 16.82 -4.59
N LEU A 86 12.29 16.18 -5.76
CA LEU A 86 12.36 16.86 -7.05
C LEU A 86 11.11 17.71 -7.34
N THR A 87 9.91 17.22 -7.01
CA THR A 87 8.66 17.99 -7.16
C THR A 87 8.66 19.25 -6.30
N SER A 88 9.28 19.20 -5.11
CA SER A 88 9.42 20.38 -4.23
C SER A 88 10.46 21.40 -4.72
N THR A 89 11.28 21.06 -5.72
CA THR A 89 12.33 21.93 -6.26
C THR A 89 12.17 22.09 -7.78
N PRO A 90 11.35 23.05 -8.25
CA PRO A 90 11.02 23.21 -9.67
C PRO A 90 12.21 23.50 -10.59
N GLN A 91 13.32 24.02 -10.02
CA GLN A 91 14.55 24.30 -10.78
C GLN A 91 15.40 23.04 -11.01
N GLY A 92 15.03 21.92 -10.39
CA GLY A 92 15.78 20.67 -10.42
C GLY A 92 16.89 20.62 -9.38
N LEU A 93 17.50 19.45 -9.27
CA LEU A 93 18.62 19.21 -8.34
C LEU A 93 19.72 18.41 -9.04
N THR A 94 20.97 18.72 -8.74
CA THR A 94 22.11 17.87 -9.10
C THR A 94 22.12 16.59 -8.25
N LEU A 95 22.83 15.55 -8.71
CA LEU A 95 22.94 14.30 -7.96
C LEU A 95 23.53 14.51 -6.55
N THR A 96 24.50 15.43 -6.43
CA THR A 96 25.17 15.75 -5.17
C THR A 96 24.23 16.44 -4.17
N GLU A 97 23.40 17.37 -4.63
CA GLU A 97 22.40 18.02 -3.79
C GLU A 97 21.31 17.04 -3.37
N LEU A 98 20.89 16.17 -4.29
CA LEU A 98 19.90 15.14 -4.01
C LEU A 98 20.43 14.14 -2.97
N TYR A 99 21.70 13.72 -3.06
CA TYR A 99 22.36 12.89 -2.04
C TYR A 99 22.31 13.53 -0.65
N LYS A 100 22.72 14.80 -0.54
CA LYS A 100 22.73 15.55 0.72
C LYS A 100 21.33 15.69 1.32
N ARG A 101 20.30 15.89 0.49
CA ARG A 101 18.92 16.03 0.94
C ARG A 101 18.27 14.69 1.31
N PHE A 102 18.62 13.62 0.59
CA PHE A 102 18.07 12.29 0.79
C PHE A 102 18.55 11.68 2.13
N ASN A 103 19.85 11.77 2.42
CA ASN A 103 20.46 11.23 3.64
C ASN A 103 20.43 12.19 4.85
N ARG A 104 19.65 13.28 4.78
CA ARG A 104 19.56 14.29 5.85
C ARG A 104 18.64 13.89 6.99
N ARG A 105 17.87 12.80 6.83
CA ARG A 105 16.97 12.24 7.83
C ARG A 105 17.63 10.98 8.35
N ASP A 106 17.67 10.79 9.67
CA ASP A 106 18.37 9.72 10.42
C ASP A 106 17.92 8.27 10.11
N ALA A 107 17.40 8.01 8.91
CA ALA A 107 17.22 6.68 8.35
C ALA A 107 18.55 6.20 7.72
N GLU A 108 18.69 4.88 7.64
CA GLU A 108 19.80 4.15 7.03
C GLU A 108 20.42 4.87 5.81
N GLU A 109 21.72 5.19 5.88
CA GLU A 109 22.40 5.96 4.84
C GLU A 109 22.37 5.22 3.50
N VAL A 110 21.83 5.86 2.47
CA VAL A 110 21.80 5.29 1.12
C VAL A 110 23.05 5.70 0.36
N SER A 111 23.80 4.71 -0.12
CA SER A 111 25.01 4.96 -0.92
C SER A 111 24.73 5.76 -2.21
N SER A 112 25.71 6.55 -2.64
CA SER A 112 25.63 7.34 -3.87
C SER A 112 25.33 6.48 -5.11
N LYS A 113 25.92 5.27 -5.21
CA LYS A 113 25.65 4.33 -6.31
C LYS A 113 24.21 3.84 -6.32
N THR A 114 23.63 3.61 -5.16
CA THR A 114 22.23 3.17 -5.02
C THR A 114 21.28 4.27 -5.47
N LEU A 115 21.60 5.53 -5.13
CA LEU A 115 20.85 6.70 -5.54
C LEU A 115 20.94 6.91 -7.06
N GLU A 116 22.14 6.80 -7.63
CA GLU A 116 22.37 6.94 -9.08
C GLU A 116 21.58 5.89 -9.89
N ARG A 117 21.54 4.63 -9.40
CA ARG A 117 20.70 3.59 -10.02
C ARG A 117 19.22 3.94 -9.98
N ALA A 118 18.72 4.46 -8.84
CA ALA A 118 17.33 4.86 -8.72
C ALA A 118 16.99 6.04 -9.66
N MET A 119 17.91 6.98 -9.86
CA MET A 119 17.76 8.08 -10.82
C MET A 119 17.69 7.56 -12.26
N LYS A 120 18.59 6.66 -12.66
CA LYS A 120 18.58 6.02 -13.98
C LYS A 120 17.28 5.26 -14.24
N ASP A 121 16.75 4.57 -13.23
CA ASP A 121 15.46 3.87 -13.33
C ASP A 121 14.29 4.83 -13.52
N LEU A 122 14.28 5.97 -12.81
CA LEU A 122 13.25 7.00 -12.95
C LEU A 122 13.32 7.71 -14.30
N GLU A 123 14.53 7.97 -14.80
CA GLU A 123 14.79 8.57 -16.12
C GLU A 123 14.32 7.62 -17.24
N LYS A 124 14.61 6.32 -17.13
CA LYS A 124 14.13 5.30 -18.07
C LYS A 124 12.60 5.20 -18.11
N LYS A 125 11.92 5.50 -16.99
CA LYS A 125 10.45 5.53 -16.89
C LYS A 125 9.85 6.85 -17.38
N ASN A 126 10.66 7.79 -17.89
CA ASN A 126 10.26 9.15 -18.28
C ASN A 126 9.64 9.98 -17.14
N LEU A 127 9.78 9.57 -15.87
CA LEU A 127 9.23 10.32 -14.73
C LEU A 127 10.06 11.55 -14.39
N ILE A 128 11.36 11.50 -14.71
CA ILE A 128 12.29 12.61 -14.57
C ILE A 128 13.09 12.79 -15.86
N LYS A 129 13.61 14.00 -16.08
CA LYS A 129 14.49 14.36 -17.19
C LYS A 129 15.68 15.17 -16.71
N ARG A 130 16.75 15.18 -17.50
CA ARG A 130 17.92 16.04 -17.26
C ARG A 130 17.77 17.38 -18.00
N ARG A 131 18.17 18.46 -17.33
CA ARG A 131 18.39 19.79 -17.93
C ARG A 131 19.78 20.25 -17.49
N GLY A 132 20.78 20.05 -18.35
CA GLY A 132 22.18 20.17 -17.94
C GLY A 132 22.53 19.13 -16.88
N GLU A 133 23.09 19.57 -15.74
CA GLU A 133 23.46 18.71 -14.61
C GLU A 133 22.30 18.46 -13.62
N ALA A 134 21.18 19.17 -13.77
CA ALA A 134 20.04 19.06 -12.87
C ALA A 134 19.00 18.06 -13.37
N TYR A 135 18.45 17.29 -12.44
CA TYR A 135 17.30 16.41 -12.66
C TYR A 135 16.00 17.14 -12.29
N LEU A 136 14.98 16.98 -13.13
CA LEU A 136 13.66 17.60 -12.99
C LEU A 136 12.57 16.56 -13.17
N VAL A 137 11.44 16.72 -12.48
CA VAL A 137 10.25 15.90 -12.76
C VAL A 137 9.66 16.32 -14.11
N CYS A 138 9.24 15.34 -14.92
CA CYS A 138 8.51 15.61 -16.15
C CYS A 138 7.11 16.15 -15.80
N SER A 139 6.86 17.42 -16.15
CA SER A 139 5.60 18.11 -15.86
C SER A 139 4.38 17.41 -16.46
N GLU A 140 4.55 16.66 -17.55
CA GLU A 140 3.52 15.86 -18.21
C GLU A 140 2.96 14.73 -17.33
N HIS A 141 3.71 14.31 -16.31
CA HIS A 141 3.31 13.27 -15.35
C HIS A 141 2.87 13.84 -14.01
N ILE A 142 2.91 15.16 -13.84
CA ILE A 142 2.39 15.84 -12.66
C ILE A 142 0.96 16.24 -12.98
N LEU A 143 -0.01 15.45 -12.51
CA LEU A 143 -1.39 15.90 -12.51
C LEU A 143 -1.50 17.06 -11.52
N PRO A 144 -1.82 18.29 -11.96
CA PRO A 144 -2.08 19.37 -11.03
C PRO A 144 -3.29 18.97 -10.17
N PRO A 145 -3.35 19.43 -8.90
CA PRO A 145 -4.55 19.23 -8.09
C PRO A 145 -5.74 19.87 -8.82
N LEU A 146 -6.64 19.04 -9.34
CA LEU A 146 -7.89 19.49 -9.96
C LEU A 146 -8.78 20.07 -8.86
N GLN A 147 -8.84 21.40 -8.79
CA GLN A 147 -9.77 22.11 -7.93
C GLN A 147 -11.09 22.27 -8.67
N LEU A 148 -12.03 21.38 -8.35
CA LEU A 148 -13.40 21.47 -8.85
C LEU A 148 -14.27 22.32 -7.90
N ALA A 149 -15.07 23.22 -8.46
CA ALA A 149 -16.12 23.93 -7.75
C ALA A 149 -17.21 22.95 -7.26
N LYS A 150 -18.02 23.38 -6.29
CA LYS A 150 -19.09 22.52 -5.74
C LYS A 150 -20.04 22.00 -6.82
N GLN A 151 -20.43 22.86 -7.75
CA GLN A 151 -21.32 22.50 -8.87
C GLN A 151 -20.66 21.47 -9.81
N GLU A 152 -19.39 21.65 -10.15
CA GLU A 152 -18.63 20.71 -10.99
C GLU A 152 -18.49 19.35 -10.33
N LYS A 153 -18.23 19.32 -9.01
CA LYS A 153 -18.20 18.08 -8.22
C LYS A 153 -19.54 17.35 -8.25
N THR A 154 -20.64 18.08 -8.05
CA THR A 154 -22.00 17.51 -8.10
C THR A 154 -22.34 16.97 -9.49
N LEU A 155 -22.07 17.73 -10.55
CA LEU A 155 -22.31 17.31 -11.93
C LEU A 155 -21.50 16.05 -12.28
N LEU A 156 -20.23 16.02 -11.88
CA LEU A 156 -19.35 14.87 -12.10
C LEU A 156 -19.85 13.63 -11.35
N PHE A 157 -20.37 13.81 -10.14
CA PHE A 157 -20.96 12.73 -9.36
C PHE A 157 -22.25 12.17 -9.98
N GLU A 158 -23.13 13.05 -10.46
CA GLU A 158 -24.35 12.64 -11.17
C GLU A 158 -24.01 11.89 -12.47
N ALA A 159 -23.02 12.37 -13.22
CA ALA A 159 -22.53 11.68 -14.41
C ALA A 159 -21.99 10.27 -14.10
N LEU A 160 -21.31 10.08 -12.97
CA LEU A 160 -20.84 8.76 -12.51
C LEU A 160 -21.98 7.82 -12.12
N GLU A 161 -23.02 8.33 -11.45
CA GLU A 161 -24.22 7.55 -11.12
C GLU A 161 -24.96 7.08 -12.38
N VAL A 162 -25.08 7.96 -13.39
CA VAL A 162 -25.65 7.58 -14.70
C VAL A 162 -24.77 6.56 -15.41
N ALA A 163 -23.45 6.76 -15.45
CA ALA A 163 -22.52 5.82 -16.08
C ALA A 163 -22.59 4.43 -15.45
N ARG A 164 -22.72 4.35 -14.11
CA ARG A 164 -22.93 3.11 -13.37
C ARG A 164 -24.24 2.42 -13.73
N ALA A 165 -25.32 3.18 -13.87
CA ALA A 165 -26.62 2.62 -14.24
C ALA A 165 -26.60 1.99 -15.63
N LEU A 166 -25.71 2.46 -16.52
CA LEU A 166 -25.57 1.98 -17.88
C LEU A 166 -24.56 0.82 -18.02
N ALA A 167 -23.49 0.81 -17.23
CA ALA A 167 -22.47 -0.24 -17.26
C ALA A 167 -21.69 -0.34 -15.94
N PRO A 168 -21.05 -1.50 -15.66
CA PRO A 168 -20.11 -1.62 -14.55
C PRO A 168 -18.97 -0.60 -14.69
N ILE A 169 -18.78 0.23 -13.66
CA ILE A 169 -17.71 1.23 -13.68
C ILE A 169 -16.32 0.59 -13.43
N PRO A 170 -15.26 1.05 -14.12
CA PRO A 170 -13.88 0.65 -13.84
C PRO A 170 -13.46 0.95 -12.39
N GLU A 171 -12.49 0.20 -11.87
CA GLU A 171 -11.95 0.38 -10.51
C GLU A 171 -11.44 1.81 -10.27
N GLU A 172 -10.82 2.43 -11.28
CA GLU A 172 -10.31 3.79 -11.24
C GLU A 172 -11.43 4.82 -10.98
N MET A 173 -12.64 4.56 -11.51
CA MET A 173 -13.81 5.41 -11.31
C MET A 173 -14.44 5.24 -9.94
N LYS A 174 -14.29 4.08 -9.28
CA LYS A 174 -14.71 3.87 -7.88
C LYS A 174 -13.94 4.77 -6.92
N SER A 175 -12.64 4.96 -7.17
CA SER A 175 -11.81 5.89 -6.38
C SER A 175 -12.26 7.34 -6.52
N LEU A 176 -12.61 7.76 -7.74
CA LEU A 176 -13.13 9.11 -8.02
C LEU A 176 -14.47 9.33 -7.33
N GLU A 177 -15.38 8.38 -7.44
CA GLU A 177 -16.69 8.43 -6.80
C GLU A 177 -16.58 8.52 -5.27
N ALA A 178 -15.73 7.72 -4.64
CA ALA A 178 -15.50 7.77 -3.20
C ALA A 178 -15.02 9.16 -2.75
N LYS A 179 -14.10 9.76 -3.52
CA LYS A 179 -13.65 11.14 -3.27
C LYS A 179 -14.81 12.12 -3.39
N LEU A 180 -15.65 12.03 -4.42
CA LEU A 180 -16.77 12.95 -4.63
C LEU A 180 -17.87 12.81 -3.56
N LYS A 181 -18.19 11.58 -3.12
CA LYS A 181 -19.17 11.31 -2.05
C LYS A 181 -18.84 12.02 -0.74
N LEU A 182 -17.57 11.98 -0.34
CA LEU A 182 -17.05 12.69 0.84
C LEU A 182 -17.28 14.20 0.77
N TRP A 183 -17.20 14.80 -0.42
CA TRP A 183 -17.38 16.24 -0.63
C TRP A 183 -18.85 16.66 -0.74
N ILE A 184 -19.73 15.77 -1.21
CA ILE A 184 -21.14 16.08 -1.49
C ILE A 184 -22.03 15.81 -0.26
N GLY A 185 -21.51 15.10 0.76
CA GLY A 185 -22.26 14.86 2.02
C GLY A 185 -23.41 13.88 1.86
N LYS A 186 -23.47 13.11 0.78
CA LYS A 186 -24.57 12.17 0.48
C LYS A 186 -24.64 10.95 1.42
N ASN A 187 -23.74 10.87 2.41
CA ASN A 187 -23.78 9.90 3.50
C ASN A 187 -24.54 10.41 4.74
N ASP A 188 -25.27 11.53 4.64
CA ASP A 188 -26.15 12.09 5.69
C ASP A 188 -27.34 11.20 6.10
N THR A 189 -27.43 9.96 5.64
CA THR A 189 -28.34 8.98 6.24
C THR A 189 -27.74 8.47 7.53
N ASP A 190 -28.38 8.80 8.66
CA ASP A 190 -28.17 8.18 9.96
C ASP A 190 -28.20 6.64 9.82
N ARG A 191 -27.01 6.03 9.78
CA ARG A 191 -26.86 4.59 9.91
C ARG A 191 -26.47 4.31 11.35
N GLU A 192 -27.46 3.80 12.09
CA GLU A 192 -27.48 3.76 13.55
C GLU A 192 -26.47 2.81 14.20
N THR A 193 -25.78 1.93 13.45
CA THR A 193 -24.87 0.93 14.05
C THR A 193 -23.72 0.54 13.12
N MET A 194 -22.47 0.75 13.57
CA MET A 194 -21.28 0.18 12.94
C MET A 194 -20.81 -1.08 13.67
N PHE A 195 -20.64 -2.17 12.94
CA PHE A 195 -20.12 -3.43 13.45
C PHE A 195 -18.59 -3.43 13.38
N VAL A 196 -17.92 -3.46 14.54
CA VAL A 196 -16.47 -3.53 14.64
C VAL A 196 -16.11 -4.94 15.10
N HIS A 197 -15.63 -5.80 14.20
CA HIS A 197 -15.14 -7.13 14.56
C HIS A 197 -13.66 -7.04 14.98
N GLY A 198 -13.37 -7.46 16.20
CA GLY A 198 -12.02 -7.82 16.59
C GLY A 198 -11.61 -9.11 15.87
N ARG A 199 -10.68 -8.98 14.91
CA ARG A 199 -9.91 -10.08 14.31
C ARG A 199 -10.70 -11.06 13.41
N THR A 200 -10.77 -10.76 12.12
CA THR A 200 -10.67 -11.78 11.06
C THR A 200 -10.10 -11.18 9.76
N PRO A 201 -9.26 -11.92 8.99
CA PRO A 201 -8.44 -11.35 7.90
C PRO A 201 -9.17 -11.03 6.60
N ILE A 202 -10.48 -11.27 6.51
CA ILE A 202 -11.28 -11.12 5.27
C ILE A 202 -11.92 -9.71 5.20
N GLN A 203 -11.71 -8.87 6.21
CA GLN A 203 -12.46 -7.63 6.42
C GLN A 203 -11.67 -6.32 6.20
N ASP A 204 -10.50 -6.32 5.56
CA ASP A 204 -9.73 -5.05 5.38
C ASP A 204 -10.44 -4.01 4.50
N VAL A 205 -11.31 -4.44 3.58
CA VAL A 205 -12.22 -3.55 2.86
C VAL A 205 -13.28 -2.95 3.80
N HIS A 206 -13.72 -3.71 4.80
CA HIS A 206 -14.65 -3.23 5.83
C HIS A 206 -13.95 -2.36 6.89
N HIS A 207 -12.67 -2.59 7.20
CA HIS A 207 -11.91 -1.75 8.14
C HIS A 207 -11.64 -0.35 7.55
N SER A 208 -11.22 -0.27 6.28
CA SER A 208 -11.09 1.02 5.60
C SER A 208 -12.43 1.77 5.49
N GLN A 209 -13.52 1.06 5.18
CA GLN A 209 -14.87 1.63 5.23
C GLN A 209 -15.25 2.11 6.65
N CYS A 210 -15.00 1.33 7.69
CA CYS A 210 -15.29 1.72 9.07
C CYS A 210 -14.46 2.94 9.52
N CYS A 211 -13.18 3.03 9.15
CA CYS A 211 -12.35 4.21 9.43
C CYS A 211 -12.87 5.45 8.71
N ILE A 212 -13.25 5.32 7.42
CA ILE A 212 -13.84 6.42 6.64
C ILE A 212 -15.17 6.85 7.28
N HIS A 213 -16.03 5.92 7.67
CA HIS A 213 -17.32 6.22 8.28
C HIS A 213 -17.19 6.85 9.68
N LEU A 214 -16.19 6.44 10.47
CA LEU A 214 -15.86 7.10 11.74
C LEU A 214 -15.39 8.54 11.52
N GLU A 215 -14.58 8.77 10.49
CA GLU A 215 -14.10 10.11 10.14
C GLU A 215 -15.24 11.02 9.65
N GLU A 216 -16.16 10.48 8.84
CA GLU A 216 -17.37 11.16 8.39
C GLU A 216 -18.28 11.55 9.57
N ALA A 217 -18.56 10.61 10.48
CA ALA A 217 -19.40 10.90 11.64
C ALA A 217 -18.78 11.93 12.59
N ALA A 218 -17.46 11.86 12.80
CA ALA A 218 -16.74 12.86 13.59
C ALA A 218 -16.83 14.26 12.95
N ARG A 219 -16.72 14.35 11.62
CA ARG A 219 -16.78 15.61 10.87
C ARG A 219 -18.18 16.24 10.90
N SER A 220 -19.22 15.43 10.81
CA SER A 220 -20.63 15.87 10.87
C SER A 220 -21.16 16.03 12.30
N LYS A 221 -20.35 15.72 13.32
CA LYS A 221 -20.77 15.67 14.75
C LYS A 221 -21.93 14.70 15.01
N ASN A 222 -22.04 13.66 14.20
CA ASN A 222 -23.07 12.65 14.33
C ASN A 222 -22.69 11.65 15.43
N ARG A 223 -23.69 11.18 16.19
CA ARG A 223 -23.49 10.10 17.15
C ARG A 223 -23.43 8.77 16.41
N VAL A 224 -22.51 7.90 16.82
CA VAL A 224 -22.38 6.55 16.25
C VAL A 224 -22.44 5.52 17.36
N ASN A 225 -23.29 4.50 17.18
CA ASN A 225 -23.26 3.33 18.06
C ASN A 225 -22.29 2.30 17.49
N LEU A 226 -21.29 1.94 18.31
CA LEU A 226 -20.30 0.93 17.97
C LEU A 226 -20.69 -0.39 18.62
N LEU A 227 -20.90 -1.41 17.80
CA LEU A 227 -21.11 -2.77 18.28
C LEU A 227 -19.76 -3.50 18.27
N TYR A 228 -19.09 -3.46 19.42
CA TYR A 228 -17.77 -4.04 19.64
C TYR A 228 -17.91 -5.43 20.26
N ARG A 229 -17.54 -6.47 19.52
CA ARG A 229 -17.52 -7.85 20.04
C ARG A 229 -16.17 -8.11 20.71
N LYS A 230 -16.18 -8.49 21.99
CA LYS A 230 -14.97 -8.91 22.74
C LYS A 230 -14.32 -10.14 22.12
#